data_AF-A0A9F7TDM7-F1
#
_entry.id   AF-A0A9F7TDM7-F1
#
_cell.length_a   1.000
_cell.length_b   1.000
_cell.length_c   1.000
_cell.angle_alpha   90.00
_cell.angle_beta   90.00
_cell.angle_gamma   90.00
#
_symmetry.space_group_name_H-M   'P 1'
#
loop_
_entity.id
_entity.type
_entity.pdbx_description
1 polymer ?
#
loop_
_entity_poly.entity_id
_entity_poly.type
_entity_poly.pdbx_seq_one_letter_code
_entity_poly.pdbx_strand_id
1 'polypeptide(L)'
;MEMSEEIYANAKGTADDRADYSDSENSYEDVYANEDNLETQRTGSFKQSDHSGFNTERGRCYRLTAVCVLLLCVFLLTAITVLWIKFTNLNTQIDQLQTSYNNVTIKRDHLQTTYTNLTIERDQLQTSYNILTIERDQLQTSYNNLTTERDQLQTSYNNLTIERDQLQTSYNTMTIERDQLQTSYNTMTIERDQLQTSYNTMTTERDQLQTSSNTLTTERDQCRNMMAGVLVKQGWRFFNSKLYYIPTEEKSWTESRQDCRERGADLVIINSNKKWEFIIKHLGDKNRAWIGLSDRVTEGEWKWVDGTELKSGTGYWYGGEPNNQHNNEDCAEIWTFSDKKAWNDRPCSEKQWWICEINIF
;
A
#
# COMPACT_ATOMS: atom_id res chain seq x y z
N MET A 1 5.31 -11.62 -9.27
CA MET A 1 6.26 -12.64 -8.78
C MET A 1 7.63 -12.20 -9.24
N GLU A 2 8.25 -11.32 -8.48
CA GLU A 2 9.62 -10.82 -8.66
C GLU A 2 9.97 -10.12 -7.35
N MET A 3 11.18 -10.35 -6.84
CA MET A 3 11.66 -9.81 -5.57
C MET A 3 13.19 -9.85 -5.61
N SER A 4 13.83 -8.69 -5.52
CA SER A 4 15.28 -8.56 -5.63
C SER A 4 15.76 -7.44 -4.72
N GLU A 5 16.61 -7.80 -3.75
CA GLU A 5 17.69 -7.01 -3.11
C GLU A 5 17.30 -5.64 -2.49
N GLU A 6 17.79 -5.27 -1.30
CA GLU A 6 19.21 -5.15 -0.96
C GLU A 6 19.55 -5.56 0.49
N ILE A 7 20.85 -5.64 0.75
CA ILE A 7 21.46 -6.03 2.04
C ILE A 7 22.14 -4.81 2.65
N TYR A 8 21.85 -4.51 3.91
CA TYR A 8 22.61 -3.52 4.69
C TYR A 8 23.50 -4.19 5.75
N ALA A 9 24.80 -3.95 5.63
CA ALA A 9 25.80 -4.35 6.62
C ALA A 9 26.14 -3.18 7.56
N ASN A 10 26.58 -3.49 8.78
CA ASN A 10 27.31 -2.56 9.63
C ASN A 10 28.26 -3.33 10.56
N ALA A 11 29.51 -2.85 10.68
CA ALA A 11 30.55 -3.51 11.46
C ALA A 11 31.38 -2.51 12.27
N LYS A 12 31.44 -2.74 13.59
CA LYS A 12 32.32 -2.10 14.58
C LYS A 12 32.27 -2.96 15.85
N GLY A 13 33.34 -3.26 16.57
CA GLY A 13 34.75 -2.90 16.35
C GLY A 13 35.42 -2.57 17.69
N THR A 14 35.94 -3.57 18.40
CA THR A 14 36.41 -3.45 19.80
C THR A 14 37.65 -4.28 20.09
N ALA A 15 38.80 -3.60 20.12
CA ALA A 15 40.07 -3.91 20.78
C ALA A 15 40.84 -2.57 20.80
N ASP A 16 41.69 -2.21 21.76
CA ASP A 16 42.32 -2.90 22.89
C ASP A 16 42.57 -1.85 24.01
N ASP A 17 42.80 -2.24 25.26
CA ASP A 17 43.83 -1.57 26.12
C ASP A 17 44.02 -2.22 27.51
N ARG A 18 45.26 -2.65 27.75
CA ARG A 18 46.10 -2.55 28.96
C ARG A 18 45.51 -2.52 30.39
N ALA A 19 46.16 -3.32 31.24
CA ALA A 19 46.36 -3.04 32.67
C ALA A 19 47.87 -3.18 33.02
N ASP A 20 48.34 -2.51 34.08
CA ASP A 20 49.73 -2.58 34.58
C ASP A 20 49.81 -2.29 36.10
N TYR A 21 51.00 -2.47 36.69
CA TYR A 21 51.46 -2.27 38.09
C TYR A 21 50.92 -1.04 38.87
N SER A 22 50.93 -0.95 40.22
CA SER A 22 51.14 -1.86 41.39
C SER A 22 50.79 -1.06 42.69
N ASP A 23 51.18 -1.30 43.97
CA ASP A 23 52.12 -2.21 44.67
C ASP A 23 51.85 -2.25 46.22
N SER A 24 52.59 -3.12 46.94
CA SER A 24 52.95 -3.08 48.40
C SER A 24 51.84 -3.07 49.49
N GLU A 25 52.05 -3.40 50.78
CA GLU A 25 53.13 -4.07 51.54
C GLU A 25 52.66 -4.49 52.97
N ASN A 26 53.35 -5.46 53.60
CA ASN A 26 53.51 -5.63 55.08
C ASN A 26 52.27 -5.90 55.97
N SER A 27 52.37 -6.45 57.20
CA SER A 27 53.42 -7.26 57.89
C SER A 27 52.80 -7.88 59.17
N TYR A 28 53.29 -9.06 59.62
CA TYR A 28 53.89 -9.31 60.96
C TYR A 28 53.95 -10.81 61.32
N GLU A 29 54.89 -11.15 62.21
CA GLU A 29 55.33 -12.52 62.56
C GLU A 29 54.85 -12.97 63.97
N ASP A 30 55.64 -13.85 64.60
CA ASP A 30 55.56 -14.42 65.95
C ASP A 30 54.50 -15.52 66.18
N VAL A 31 54.84 -16.81 66.35
CA VAL A 31 55.91 -17.49 67.11
C VAL A 31 55.74 -17.40 68.63
N TYR A 32 55.43 -18.56 69.23
CA TYR A 32 56.00 -18.95 70.52
C TYR A 32 56.28 -20.46 70.53
N ALA A 33 57.55 -20.80 70.69
CA ALA A 33 58.01 -22.13 71.09
C ALA A 33 58.35 -22.12 72.60
N ASN A 34 58.59 -23.32 73.16
CA ASN A 34 58.94 -23.72 74.54
C ASN A 34 57.97 -24.86 74.94
N GLU A 35 58.32 -26.15 74.91
CA GLU A 35 59.64 -26.81 75.01
C GLU A 35 60.32 -26.67 76.39
N ASP A 36 61.03 -27.73 76.79
CA ASP A 36 61.97 -27.83 77.92
C ASP A 36 61.46 -27.75 79.38
N ASN A 37 62.01 -28.49 80.36
CA ASN A 37 62.92 -29.67 80.32
C ASN A 37 62.97 -30.40 81.70
N LEU A 38 63.93 -31.34 81.85
CA LEU A 38 64.59 -31.79 83.09
C LEU A 38 63.74 -32.74 83.97
N GLU A 39 64.06 -34.03 84.17
CA GLU A 39 65.34 -34.67 84.54
C GLU A 39 66.07 -33.92 85.66
N THR A 40 66.36 -34.44 86.85
CA THR A 40 67.22 -35.60 87.19
C THR A 40 67.04 -35.84 88.72
N GLN A 41 67.68 -36.76 89.46
CA GLN A 41 68.85 -37.62 89.20
C GLN A 41 68.78 -38.96 89.97
N ARG A 42 69.62 -39.90 89.54
CA ARG A 42 69.82 -41.27 90.05
C ARG A 42 71.00 -41.32 91.03
N THR A 43 70.91 -42.04 92.15
CA THR A 43 71.98 -42.81 92.89
C THR A 43 71.53 -43.11 94.34
N GLY A 44 72.09 -44.07 95.08
CA GLY A 44 73.01 -45.14 94.64
C GLY A 44 73.87 -45.82 95.73
N SER A 45 73.32 -46.85 96.40
CA SER A 45 74.04 -48.03 96.96
C SER A 45 74.96 -47.91 98.21
N PHE A 46 74.92 -48.99 99.03
CA PHE A 46 76.06 -49.81 99.51
C PHE A 46 76.46 -49.83 101.02
N LYS A 47 76.50 -51.07 101.56
CA LYS A 47 77.25 -51.64 102.73
C LYS A 47 77.07 -51.02 104.14
N GLN A 48 76.94 -51.76 105.26
CA GLN A 48 77.49 -53.05 105.78
C GLN A 48 78.75 -52.88 106.65
N SER A 49 78.62 -53.17 107.96
CA SER A 49 79.68 -53.81 108.79
C SER A 49 79.14 -54.28 110.16
N ASP A 50 79.69 -55.39 110.65
CA ASP A 50 79.52 -55.96 112.00
C ASP A 50 80.53 -55.30 112.99
N HIS A 51 80.44 -55.41 114.33
CA HIS A 51 80.84 -56.63 115.07
C HIS A 51 80.51 -56.61 116.59
N SER A 52 80.61 -57.81 117.18
CA SER A 52 80.79 -58.18 118.61
C SER A 52 81.77 -57.32 119.44
N GLY A 53 81.71 -57.27 120.79
CA GLY A 53 80.82 -57.94 121.76
C GLY A 53 81.50 -58.27 123.11
N PHE A 54 80.78 -58.96 124.02
CA PHE A 54 81.27 -59.63 125.26
C PHE A 54 81.70 -58.74 126.47
N ASN A 55 81.53 -59.08 127.77
CA ASN A 55 80.45 -59.76 128.53
C ASN A 55 80.62 -59.52 130.07
N THR A 56 79.87 -60.25 130.91
CA THR A 56 80.05 -60.51 132.39
C THR A 56 79.03 -59.86 133.34
N GLU A 57 78.69 -60.62 134.39
CA GLU A 57 77.77 -60.45 135.54
C GLU A 57 77.75 -59.05 136.24
N ARG A 58 76.78 -58.66 137.11
CA ARG A 58 76.08 -59.43 138.16
C ARG A 58 74.93 -58.65 138.83
N GLY A 59 73.92 -59.34 139.39
CA GLY A 59 73.29 -58.95 140.67
C GLY A 59 72.23 -57.82 140.74
N ARG A 60 70.95 -58.20 140.57
CA ARG A 60 69.72 -57.68 141.23
C ARG A 60 69.72 -56.27 141.90
N CYS A 61 68.83 -55.39 141.43
CA CYS A 61 67.64 -55.02 142.23
C CYS A 61 66.47 -54.61 141.29
N TYR A 62 65.23 -54.54 141.79
CA TYR A 62 64.01 -54.63 140.96
C TYR A 62 62.89 -53.66 141.36
N ARG A 63 61.96 -53.44 140.41
CA ARG A 63 60.59 -52.84 140.55
C ARG A 63 60.48 -51.34 140.84
N LEU A 64 60.50 -50.54 139.77
CA LEU A 64 59.61 -49.38 139.61
C LEU A 64 59.57 -48.94 138.13
N THR A 65 60.74 -48.84 137.50
CA THR A 65 60.91 -48.44 136.09
C THR A 65 60.09 -49.26 135.10
N ALA A 66 60.03 -50.58 135.24
CA ALA A 66 59.24 -51.45 134.36
C ALA A 66 57.73 -51.14 134.39
N VAL A 67 57.19 -50.67 135.52
CA VAL A 67 55.78 -50.27 135.62
C VAL A 67 55.56 -48.92 134.93
N CYS A 68 56.48 -47.96 135.10
CA CYS A 68 56.40 -46.67 134.41
C CYS A 68 56.56 -46.83 132.89
N VAL A 69 57.45 -47.71 132.41
CA VAL A 69 57.60 -48.01 130.98
C VAL A 69 56.36 -48.70 130.43
N LEU A 70 55.80 -49.71 131.12
CA LEU A 70 54.55 -50.34 130.70
C LEU A 70 53.37 -49.34 130.66
N LEU A 71 53.25 -48.47 131.67
CA LEU A 71 52.21 -47.42 131.69
C LEU A 71 52.43 -46.40 130.57
N LEU A 72 53.66 -45.95 130.31
CA LEU A 72 53.96 -45.08 129.16
C LEU A 72 53.67 -45.76 127.83
N CYS A 73 53.98 -47.05 127.68
CA CYS A 73 53.58 -47.83 126.50
C CYS A 73 52.06 -47.92 126.36
N VAL A 74 51.30 -48.14 127.45
CA VAL A 74 49.82 -48.15 127.43
C VAL A 74 49.26 -46.78 127.07
N PHE A 75 49.78 -45.69 127.67
CA PHE A 75 49.35 -44.33 127.31
C PHE A 75 49.69 -43.98 125.86
N LEU A 76 50.88 -44.34 125.36
CA LEU A 76 51.25 -44.19 123.96
C LEU A 76 50.34 -45.02 123.04
N LEU A 77 50.04 -46.28 123.38
CA LEU A 77 49.12 -47.13 122.61
C LEU A 77 47.68 -46.57 122.60
N THR A 78 47.20 -46.00 123.71
CA THR A 78 45.88 -45.32 123.71
C THR A 78 45.89 -44.02 122.93
N ALA A 79 46.96 -43.23 122.98
CA ALA A 79 47.11 -42.01 122.17
C ALA A 79 47.19 -42.36 120.67
N ILE A 80 47.97 -43.38 120.30
CA ILE A 80 48.13 -43.87 118.92
C ILE A 80 46.81 -44.44 118.39
N THR A 81 46.07 -45.24 119.17
CA THR A 81 44.77 -45.78 118.72
C THR A 81 43.70 -44.70 118.60
N VAL A 82 43.63 -43.72 119.52
CA VAL A 82 42.72 -42.56 119.38
C VAL A 82 43.12 -41.68 118.18
N LEU A 83 44.41 -41.48 117.93
CA LEU A 83 44.90 -40.75 116.76
C LEU A 83 44.56 -41.50 115.46
N TRP A 84 44.70 -42.82 115.44
CA TRP A 84 44.33 -43.68 114.31
C TRP A 84 42.81 -43.70 114.06
N ILE A 85 41.98 -43.68 115.10
CA ILE A 85 40.52 -43.51 114.98
C ILE A 85 40.17 -42.12 114.42
N LYS A 86 40.84 -41.05 114.86
CA LYS A 86 40.68 -39.72 114.27
C LYS A 86 41.15 -39.66 112.82
N PHE A 87 42.26 -40.31 112.48
CA PHE A 87 42.82 -40.36 111.14
C PHE A 87 41.92 -41.15 110.18
N THR A 88 41.41 -42.31 110.58
CA THR A 88 40.44 -43.09 109.78
C THR A 88 39.11 -42.36 109.61
N ASN A 89 38.63 -41.65 110.64
CA ASN A 89 37.44 -40.79 110.52
C ASN A 89 37.68 -39.60 109.56
N LEU A 90 38.84 -38.94 109.66
CA LEU A 90 39.22 -37.85 108.76
C LEU A 90 39.35 -38.34 107.30
N ASN A 91 39.98 -39.49 107.07
CA ASN A 91 40.04 -40.12 105.75
C ASN A 91 38.63 -40.45 105.24
N THR A 92 37.73 -40.97 106.08
CA THR A 92 36.32 -41.21 105.70
C THR A 92 35.60 -39.92 105.29
N GLN A 93 35.87 -38.80 105.96
CA GLN A 93 35.33 -37.49 105.57
C GLN A 93 35.95 -36.97 104.26
N ILE A 94 37.24 -37.22 104.02
CA ILE A 94 37.91 -36.91 102.75
C ILE A 94 37.30 -37.75 101.62
N ASP A 95 37.10 -39.06 101.80
CA ASP A 95 36.47 -39.95 100.82
C ASP A 95 35.03 -39.53 100.49
N GLN A 96 34.26 -39.12 101.50
CA GLN A 96 32.91 -38.56 101.32
C GLN A 96 32.93 -37.23 100.55
N LEU A 97 33.83 -36.31 100.91
CA LEU A 97 33.98 -35.02 100.25
C LEU A 97 34.43 -35.19 98.79
N GLN A 98 35.36 -36.12 98.53
CA GLN A 98 35.86 -36.46 97.21
C GLN A 98 34.79 -37.15 96.36
N THR A 99 33.96 -38.02 96.96
CA THR A 99 32.77 -38.60 96.29
C THR A 99 31.74 -37.51 95.93
N SER A 100 31.51 -36.55 96.82
CA SER A 100 30.63 -35.40 96.58
C SER A 100 31.18 -34.49 95.47
N TYR A 101 32.48 -34.18 95.51
CA TYR A 101 33.18 -33.40 94.48
C TYR A 101 33.09 -34.06 93.10
N ASN A 102 33.30 -35.38 93.02
CA ASN A 102 33.16 -36.15 91.78
C ASN A 102 31.72 -36.12 91.24
N ASN A 103 30.70 -36.23 92.11
CA ASN A 103 29.29 -36.13 91.73
C ASN A 103 28.92 -34.73 91.20
N VAL A 104 29.40 -33.66 91.85
CA VAL A 104 29.23 -32.28 91.38
C VAL A 104 29.96 -32.05 90.05
N THR A 105 31.16 -32.61 89.88
CA THR A 105 31.93 -32.56 88.63
C THR A 105 31.17 -33.22 87.48
N ILE A 106 30.67 -34.45 87.68
CA ILE A 106 29.84 -35.16 86.68
C ILE A 106 28.59 -34.34 86.30
N LYS A 107 27.93 -33.69 87.26
CA LYS A 107 26.76 -32.83 87.00
C LYS A 107 27.12 -31.57 86.22
N ARG A 108 28.25 -30.92 86.55
CA ARG A 108 28.78 -29.78 85.80
C ARG A 108 29.06 -30.18 84.35
N ASP A 109 29.75 -31.30 84.15
CA ASP A 109 30.20 -31.74 82.83
C ASP A 109 29.00 -32.16 81.96
N HIS A 110 28.01 -32.83 82.54
CA HIS A 110 26.73 -33.13 81.88
C HIS A 110 25.92 -31.86 81.52
N LEU A 111 25.86 -30.87 82.42
CA LEU A 111 25.20 -29.59 82.14
C LEU A 111 25.94 -28.82 81.04
N GLN A 112 27.28 -28.87 81.03
CA GLN A 112 28.10 -28.25 80.00
C GLN A 112 27.94 -28.93 78.63
N THR A 113 27.86 -30.27 78.57
CA THR A 113 27.46 -30.99 77.35
C THR A 113 26.07 -30.59 76.86
N THR A 114 25.12 -30.42 77.79
CA THR A 114 23.76 -29.99 77.45
C THR A 114 23.74 -28.56 76.88
N TYR A 115 24.54 -27.66 77.47
CA TYR A 115 24.70 -26.28 77.01
C TYR A 115 25.39 -26.18 75.63
N THR A 116 26.40 -27.02 75.35
CA THR A 116 27.02 -27.08 74.02
C THR A 116 26.05 -27.60 72.97
N ASN A 117 25.24 -28.62 73.30
CA ASN A 117 24.24 -29.15 72.38
C ASN A 117 23.15 -28.11 72.06
N LEU A 118 22.61 -27.43 73.09
CA LEU A 118 21.62 -26.37 72.91
C LEU A 118 22.17 -25.16 72.14
N THR A 119 23.48 -24.89 72.27
CA THR A 119 24.19 -23.90 71.44
C THR A 119 24.21 -24.32 69.97
N ILE A 120 24.56 -25.57 69.67
CA ILE A 120 24.56 -26.12 68.30
C ILE A 120 23.16 -26.08 67.69
N GLU A 121 22.11 -26.48 68.44
CA GLU A 121 20.71 -26.40 68.00
C GLU A 121 20.28 -24.95 67.68
N ARG A 122 20.68 -23.99 68.53
CA ARG A 122 20.42 -22.55 68.30
C ARG A 122 21.14 -22.02 67.06
N ASP A 123 22.37 -22.44 66.80
CA ASP A 123 23.13 -22.01 65.61
C ASP A 123 22.62 -22.68 64.32
N GLN A 124 22.15 -23.92 64.39
CA GLN A 124 21.39 -24.57 63.30
C GLN A 124 20.07 -23.83 63.02
N LEU A 125 19.31 -23.47 64.05
CA LEU A 125 18.06 -22.73 63.90
C LEU A 125 18.29 -21.32 63.33
N GLN A 126 19.34 -20.62 63.77
CA GLN A 126 19.74 -19.33 63.20
C GLN A 126 20.14 -19.46 61.72
N THR A 127 20.84 -20.55 61.35
CA THR A 127 21.19 -20.84 59.96
C THR A 127 19.92 -21.09 59.11
N SER A 128 18.97 -21.87 59.63
CA SER A 128 17.69 -22.12 58.96
C SER A 128 16.85 -20.83 58.80
N TYR A 129 16.81 -19.97 59.82
CA TYR A 129 16.14 -18.67 59.76
C TYR A 129 16.78 -17.74 58.71
N ASN A 130 18.11 -17.74 58.60
CA ASN A 130 18.83 -16.95 57.60
C ASN A 130 18.52 -17.45 56.18
N ILE A 131 18.46 -18.77 55.96
CA ILE A 131 18.07 -19.38 54.67
C ILE A 131 16.63 -18.99 54.30
N LEU A 132 15.67 -19.17 55.22
CA LEU A 132 14.26 -18.81 54.99
C LEU A 132 14.07 -17.31 54.71
N THR A 133 14.91 -16.46 55.30
CA THR A 133 14.95 -15.02 55.00
C THR A 133 15.38 -14.75 53.55
N ILE A 134 16.39 -15.46 53.05
CA ILE A 134 16.84 -15.36 51.65
C ILE A 134 15.76 -15.89 50.69
N GLU A 135 15.13 -17.03 51.00
CA GLU A 135 14.03 -17.60 50.20
C GLU A 135 12.83 -16.64 50.10
N ARG A 136 12.46 -15.99 51.22
CA ARG A 136 11.41 -14.95 51.26
C ARG A 136 11.75 -13.78 50.32
N ASP A 137 12.99 -13.30 50.35
CA ASP A 137 13.39 -12.11 49.59
C ASP A 137 13.55 -12.42 48.08
N GLN A 138 13.94 -13.66 47.74
CA GLN A 138 13.85 -14.19 46.37
C GLN A 138 12.39 -14.28 45.90
N LEU A 139 11.48 -14.78 46.73
CA LEU A 139 10.05 -14.89 46.40
C LEU A 139 9.40 -13.50 46.24
N GLN A 140 9.75 -12.53 47.09
CA GLN A 140 9.31 -11.13 46.96
C GLN A 140 9.81 -10.50 45.65
N THR A 141 11.04 -10.80 45.25
CA THR A 141 11.60 -10.35 43.96
C THR A 141 10.83 -10.94 42.79
N SER A 142 10.55 -12.25 42.83
CA SER A 142 9.73 -12.95 41.83
C SER A 142 8.31 -12.38 41.73
N TYR A 143 7.66 -12.11 42.87
CA TYR A 143 6.34 -11.47 42.93
C TYR A 143 6.33 -10.06 42.31
N ASN A 144 7.37 -9.25 42.56
CA ASN A 144 7.48 -7.91 41.98
C ASN A 144 7.67 -7.97 40.46
N ASN A 145 8.45 -8.93 39.95
CA ASN A 145 8.64 -9.14 38.52
C ASN A 145 7.33 -9.57 37.85
N LEU A 146 6.62 -10.57 38.39
CA LEU A 146 5.34 -11.04 37.86
C LEU A 146 4.25 -9.96 37.91
N THR A 147 4.28 -9.09 38.93
CA THR A 147 3.41 -7.90 39.01
C THR A 147 3.69 -6.93 37.86
N THR A 148 4.97 -6.74 37.51
CA THR A 148 5.39 -5.88 36.38
C THR A 148 4.98 -6.48 35.03
N GLU A 149 5.17 -7.79 34.83
CA GLU A 149 4.74 -8.52 33.62
C GLU A 149 3.23 -8.45 33.42
N ARG A 150 2.44 -8.61 34.50
CA ARG A 150 0.97 -8.43 34.48
C ARG A 150 0.57 -7.05 33.99
N ASP A 151 1.22 -6.00 34.47
CA ASP A 151 0.84 -4.61 34.15
C ASP A 151 1.28 -4.21 32.73
N GLN A 152 2.39 -4.77 32.23
CA GLN A 152 2.76 -4.72 30.81
C GLN A 152 1.72 -5.44 29.94
N LEU A 153 1.29 -6.64 30.33
CA LEU A 153 0.28 -7.42 29.59
C LEU A 153 -1.08 -6.72 29.57
N GLN A 154 -1.50 -6.12 30.69
CA GLN A 154 -2.72 -5.31 30.77
C GLN A 154 -2.65 -4.08 29.85
N THR A 155 -1.49 -3.43 29.76
CA THR A 155 -1.26 -2.31 28.84
C THR A 155 -1.37 -2.77 27.38
N SER A 156 -0.76 -3.92 27.04
CA SER A 156 -0.86 -4.53 25.71
C SER A 156 -2.31 -4.89 25.34
N TYR A 157 -3.06 -5.50 26.27
CA TYR A 157 -4.48 -5.82 26.09
C TYR A 157 -5.35 -4.57 25.85
N ASN A 158 -5.09 -3.48 26.57
CA ASN A 158 -5.80 -2.22 26.38
C ASN A 158 -5.52 -1.63 24.99
N ASN A 159 -4.27 -1.64 24.53
CA ASN A 159 -3.90 -1.17 23.19
C ASN A 159 -4.56 -2.00 22.08
N LEU A 160 -4.51 -3.34 22.19
CA LEU A 160 -5.14 -4.25 21.22
C LEU A 160 -6.68 -4.07 21.17
N THR A 161 -7.29 -3.71 22.30
CA THR A 161 -8.73 -3.36 22.37
C THR A 161 -9.03 -2.08 21.57
N ILE A 162 -8.17 -1.06 21.65
CA ILE A 162 -8.29 0.17 20.87
C ILE A 162 -8.11 -0.10 19.37
N GLU A 163 -7.10 -0.90 18.99
CA GLU A 163 -6.86 -1.30 17.59
C GLU A 163 -8.05 -2.06 16.99
N ARG A 164 -8.64 -3.00 17.75
CA ARG A 164 -9.86 -3.71 17.37
C ARG A 164 -11.01 -2.76 17.07
N ASP A 165 -11.23 -1.76 17.93
CA ASP A 165 -12.37 -0.84 17.81
C ASP A 165 -12.17 0.19 16.67
N GLN A 166 -10.92 0.57 16.40
CA GLN A 166 -10.55 1.31 15.19
C GLN A 166 -10.80 0.48 13.92
N LEU A 167 -10.39 -0.80 13.91
CA LEU A 167 -10.61 -1.70 12.77
C LEU A 167 -12.11 -1.98 12.52
N GLN A 168 -12.89 -2.16 13.58
CA GLN A 168 -14.35 -2.29 13.49
C GLN A 168 -15.01 -1.03 12.93
N THR A 169 -14.52 0.15 13.31
CA THR A 169 -14.98 1.43 12.75
C THR A 169 -14.67 1.52 11.26
N SER A 170 -13.45 1.18 10.84
CA SER A 170 -13.04 1.14 9.44
C SER A 170 -13.87 0.15 8.60
N TYR A 171 -14.13 -1.04 9.13
CA TYR A 171 -15.00 -2.05 8.51
C TYR A 171 -16.43 -1.54 8.29
N ASN A 172 -16.99 -0.83 9.28
CA ASN A 172 -18.33 -0.24 9.18
C ASN A 172 -18.38 0.84 8.09
N THR A 173 -17.36 1.69 7.99
CA THR A 173 -17.24 2.72 6.94
C THR A 173 -17.17 2.08 5.54
N MET A 174 -16.27 1.11 5.32
CA MET A 174 -16.17 0.41 4.04
C MET A 174 -17.47 -0.32 3.65
N THR A 175 -18.24 -0.80 4.63
CA THR A 175 -19.56 -1.42 4.38
C THR A 175 -20.56 -0.38 3.86
N ILE A 176 -20.58 0.83 4.42
CA ILE A 176 -21.43 1.94 3.96
C ILE A 176 -21.01 2.40 2.55
N GLU A 177 -19.71 2.56 2.30
CA GLU A 177 -19.18 2.94 0.99
C GLU A 177 -19.51 1.91 -0.10
N ARG A 178 -19.39 0.61 0.20
CA ARG A 178 -19.82 -0.49 -0.68
C ARG A 178 -21.30 -0.37 -1.05
N ASP A 179 -22.17 -0.09 -0.08
CA ASP A 179 -23.62 -0.05 -0.30
C ASP A 179 -24.06 1.21 -1.06
N GLN A 180 -23.35 2.33 -0.88
CA GLN A 180 -23.48 3.52 -1.73
C GLN A 180 -23.02 3.24 -3.18
N LEU A 181 -21.88 2.57 -3.37
CA LEU A 181 -21.39 2.18 -4.70
C LEU A 181 -22.34 1.20 -5.40
N GLN A 182 -22.90 0.22 -4.68
CA GLN A 182 -23.91 -0.69 -5.21
C GLN A 182 -25.19 0.04 -5.63
N THR A 183 -25.60 1.06 -4.87
CA THR A 183 -26.75 1.91 -5.21
C THR A 183 -26.47 2.71 -6.49
N SER A 184 -25.29 3.33 -6.60
CA SER A 184 -24.84 4.05 -7.80
C SER A 184 -24.79 3.15 -9.05
N TYR A 185 -24.24 1.95 -8.92
CA TYR A 185 -24.20 0.94 -9.98
C TYR A 185 -25.61 0.56 -10.49
N ASN A 186 -26.55 0.38 -9.57
CA ASN A 186 -27.94 0.06 -9.92
C ASN A 186 -28.61 1.21 -10.69
N THR A 187 -28.38 2.46 -10.29
CA THR A 187 -28.88 3.65 -11.01
C THR A 187 -28.30 3.75 -12.42
N MET A 188 -26.98 3.65 -12.59
CA MET A 188 -26.33 3.68 -13.91
C MET A 188 -26.81 2.53 -14.83
N THR A 189 -27.16 1.39 -14.26
CA THR A 189 -27.75 0.25 -14.99
C THR A 189 -29.12 0.60 -15.56
N ILE A 190 -29.97 1.29 -14.78
CA ILE A 190 -31.29 1.76 -15.23
C ILE A 190 -31.16 2.83 -16.31
N GLU A 191 -30.26 3.81 -16.13
CA GLU A 191 -30.00 4.87 -17.12
C GLU A 191 -29.50 4.31 -18.46
N ARG A 192 -28.59 3.33 -18.42
CA ARG A 192 -28.12 2.60 -19.62
C ARG A 192 -29.28 1.96 -20.38
N ASP A 193 -30.20 1.30 -19.68
CA ASP A 193 -31.30 0.56 -20.31
C ASP A 193 -32.38 1.50 -20.87
N GLN A 194 -32.58 2.67 -20.25
CA GLN A 194 -33.37 3.76 -20.81
C GLN A 194 -32.74 4.34 -22.09
N LEU A 195 -31.42 4.60 -22.08
CA LEU A 195 -30.68 5.10 -23.25
C LEU A 195 -30.70 4.08 -24.40
N GLN A 196 -30.54 2.79 -24.12
CA GLN A 196 -30.65 1.72 -25.12
C GLN A 196 -32.05 1.67 -25.74
N THR A 197 -33.09 1.87 -24.93
CA THR A 197 -34.48 1.95 -25.41
C THR A 197 -34.67 3.15 -26.35
N SER A 198 -34.18 4.33 -25.95
CA SER A 198 -34.23 5.54 -26.79
C SER A 198 -33.46 5.39 -28.11
N TYR A 199 -32.29 4.75 -28.09
CA TYR A 199 -31.49 4.48 -29.28
C TYR A 199 -32.21 3.55 -30.26
N ASN A 200 -32.88 2.50 -29.75
CA ASN A 200 -33.65 1.56 -30.58
C ASN A 200 -34.86 2.26 -31.25
N THR A 201 -35.52 3.16 -30.52
CA THR A 201 -36.62 3.99 -31.07
C THR A 201 -36.12 4.89 -32.20
N MET A 202 -35.06 5.68 -31.94
CA MET A 202 -34.48 6.61 -32.94
C MET A 202 -33.94 5.87 -34.18
N THR A 203 -33.40 4.66 -34.01
CA THR A 203 -33.00 3.78 -35.13
C THR A 203 -34.21 3.40 -36.00
N THR A 204 -35.35 3.10 -35.38
CA THR A 204 -36.59 2.75 -36.08
C THR A 204 -37.16 3.96 -36.85
N GLU A 205 -37.15 5.14 -36.24
CA GLU A 205 -37.59 6.40 -36.88
C GLU A 205 -36.72 6.75 -38.10
N ARG A 206 -35.38 6.62 -37.97
CA ARG A 206 -34.43 6.80 -39.07
C ARG A 206 -34.77 5.90 -40.26
N ASP A 207 -35.08 4.63 -40.00
CA ASP A 207 -35.32 3.65 -41.08
C ASP A 207 -36.69 3.86 -41.76
N GLN A 208 -37.69 4.35 -41.01
CA GLN A 208 -38.96 4.84 -41.58
C GLN A 208 -38.77 6.10 -42.44
N LEU A 209 -37.95 7.06 -42.00
CA LEU A 209 -37.62 8.25 -42.77
C LEU A 209 -36.81 7.93 -44.03
N GLN A 210 -35.85 7.00 -43.95
CA GLN A 210 -35.10 6.51 -45.12
C GLN A 210 -36.02 5.83 -46.14
N THR A 211 -36.96 5.00 -45.68
CA THR A 211 -37.98 4.37 -46.54
C THR A 211 -38.85 5.42 -47.22
N SER A 212 -39.31 6.43 -46.47
CA SER A 212 -40.12 7.54 -46.99
C SER A 212 -39.37 8.38 -48.02
N SER A 213 -38.09 8.68 -47.77
CA SER A 213 -37.20 9.41 -48.69
C SER A 213 -36.97 8.65 -49.99
N ASN A 214 -36.76 7.32 -49.91
CA ASN A 214 -36.61 6.45 -51.09
C ASN A 214 -37.90 6.41 -51.92
N THR A 215 -39.07 6.38 -51.26
CA THR A 215 -40.39 6.39 -51.92
C THR A 215 -40.63 7.72 -52.64
N LEU A 216 -40.47 8.86 -51.95
CA LEU A 216 -40.60 10.20 -52.54
C LEU A 216 -39.61 10.44 -53.70
N THR A 217 -38.39 9.91 -53.60
CA THR A 217 -37.40 9.91 -54.69
C THR A 217 -37.91 9.14 -55.92
N THR A 218 -38.51 7.97 -55.69
CA THR A 218 -39.10 7.13 -56.75
C THR A 218 -40.30 7.79 -57.41
N GLU A 219 -41.23 8.35 -56.61
CA GLU A 219 -42.42 9.07 -57.10
C GLU A 219 -42.03 10.32 -57.91
N ARG A 220 -41.08 11.12 -57.40
CA ARG A 220 -40.50 12.27 -58.10
C ARG A 220 -40.00 11.86 -59.49
N ASP A 221 -39.19 10.82 -59.56
CA ASP A 221 -38.58 10.41 -60.83
C ASP A 221 -39.59 9.72 -61.78
N GLN A 222 -40.63 9.07 -61.26
CA GLN A 222 -41.78 8.64 -62.07
C GLN A 222 -42.52 9.84 -62.67
N CYS A 223 -42.84 10.88 -61.88
CA CYS A 223 -43.50 12.09 -62.36
C CYS A 223 -42.65 12.83 -63.41
N ARG A 224 -41.34 12.93 -63.20
CA ARG A 224 -40.38 13.53 -64.15
C ARG A 224 -40.36 12.79 -65.48
N ASN A 225 -40.29 11.46 -65.45
CA ASN A 225 -40.33 10.63 -66.66
C ASN A 225 -41.69 10.74 -67.39
N MET A 226 -42.80 10.81 -66.65
CA MET A 226 -44.13 11.03 -67.23
C MET A 226 -44.24 12.41 -67.91
N MET A 227 -43.78 13.49 -67.25
CA MET A 227 -43.76 14.84 -67.80
C MET A 227 -42.89 14.93 -69.05
N ALA A 228 -41.69 14.35 -69.02
CA ALA A 228 -40.81 14.26 -70.18
C ALA A 228 -41.48 13.52 -71.36
N GLY A 229 -42.17 12.40 -71.08
CA GLY A 229 -42.93 11.65 -72.08
C GLY A 229 -44.12 12.42 -72.68
N VAL A 230 -44.77 13.29 -71.92
CA VAL A 230 -45.82 14.20 -72.42
C VAL A 230 -45.21 15.27 -73.34
N LEU A 231 -44.11 15.90 -72.93
CA LEU A 231 -43.47 16.97 -73.72
C LEU A 231 -42.87 16.43 -75.03
N VAL A 232 -42.27 15.23 -75.03
CA VAL A 232 -41.81 14.58 -76.28
C VAL A 232 -42.98 14.36 -77.25
N LYS A 233 -44.17 13.97 -76.76
CA LYS A 233 -45.39 13.85 -77.59
C LYS A 233 -45.91 15.21 -78.10
N GLN A 234 -45.67 16.29 -77.37
CA GLN A 234 -45.95 17.67 -77.82
C GLN A 234 -44.88 18.22 -78.79
N GLY A 235 -43.89 17.42 -79.18
CA GLY A 235 -42.87 17.82 -80.15
C GLY A 235 -41.63 18.46 -79.54
N TRP A 236 -41.38 18.33 -78.24
CA TRP A 236 -40.06 18.60 -77.65
C TRP A 236 -39.03 17.54 -78.09
N ARG A 237 -37.74 17.83 -77.93
CA ARG A 237 -36.61 16.92 -78.22
C ARG A 237 -35.78 16.73 -76.96
N PHE A 238 -35.57 15.48 -76.54
CA PHE A 238 -34.77 15.15 -75.35
C PHE A 238 -33.28 15.07 -75.68
N PHE A 239 -32.43 15.71 -74.88
CA PHE A 239 -30.98 15.62 -74.98
C PHE A 239 -30.29 16.01 -73.65
N ASN A 240 -29.33 15.20 -73.20
CA ASN A 240 -28.57 15.39 -71.95
C ASN A 240 -29.45 15.81 -70.76
N SER A 241 -30.47 15.02 -70.45
CA SER A 241 -31.41 15.24 -69.32
C SER A 241 -32.21 16.54 -69.38
N LYS A 242 -32.27 17.19 -70.54
CA LYS A 242 -33.09 18.39 -70.80
C LYS A 242 -33.96 18.20 -72.04
N LEU A 243 -34.97 19.05 -72.15
CA LEU A 243 -35.91 19.06 -73.28
C LEU A 243 -35.86 20.41 -73.99
N TYR A 244 -35.90 20.35 -75.31
CA TYR A 244 -35.79 21.51 -76.20
C TYR A 244 -37.00 21.60 -77.15
N TYR A 245 -37.49 22.81 -77.42
CA TYR A 245 -38.59 23.05 -78.34
C TYR A 245 -38.21 24.12 -79.35
N ILE A 246 -38.56 23.91 -80.61
CA ILE A 246 -38.27 24.81 -81.72
C ILE A 246 -39.60 25.08 -82.44
N PRO A 247 -40.26 26.21 -82.15
CA PRO A 247 -41.53 26.58 -82.78
C PRO A 247 -41.42 26.76 -84.30
N THR A 248 -42.56 26.77 -84.97
CA THR A 248 -42.67 26.93 -86.43
C THR A 248 -42.89 28.36 -86.89
N GLU A 249 -43.30 29.25 -85.99
CA GLU A 249 -43.49 30.68 -86.22
C GLU A 249 -42.25 31.49 -85.83
N GLU A 250 -42.28 32.81 -86.08
CA GLU A 250 -41.16 33.73 -85.82
C GLU A 250 -41.61 34.90 -84.92
N LYS A 251 -40.78 35.27 -83.94
CA LYS A 251 -41.07 36.27 -82.90
C LYS A 251 -39.84 37.15 -82.62
N SER A 252 -40.03 38.32 -82.01
CA SER A 252 -38.92 39.08 -81.43
C SER A 252 -38.27 38.32 -80.28
N TRP A 253 -37.03 38.65 -79.89
CA TRP A 253 -36.34 37.95 -78.79
C TRP A 253 -37.14 37.98 -77.48
N THR A 254 -37.80 39.11 -77.21
CA THR A 254 -38.61 39.29 -75.99
C THR A 254 -39.90 38.46 -76.02
N GLU A 255 -40.61 38.44 -77.15
CA GLU A 255 -41.80 37.59 -77.34
C GLU A 255 -41.44 36.10 -77.34
N SER A 256 -40.30 35.73 -77.94
CA SER A 256 -39.74 34.37 -77.95
C SER A 256 -39.43 33.88 -76.54
N ARG A 257 -38.81 34.75 -75.71
CA ARG A 257 -38.53 34.45 -74.32
C ARG A 257 -39.80 34.28 -73.49
N GLN A 258 -40.80 35.12 -73.74
CA GLN A 258 -42.10 35.04 -73.07
C GLN A 258 -42.83 33.73 -73.42
N ASP A 259 -42.83 33.34 -74.70
CA ASP A 259 -43.40 32.06 -75.16
C ASP A 259 -42.74 30.84 -74.48
N CYS A 260 -41.42 30.84 -74.32
CA CYS A 260 -40.74 29.78 -73.57
C CYS A 260 -41.21 29.74 -72.10
N ARG A 261 -41.34 30.91 -71.46
CA ARG A 261 -41.76 31.03 -70.05
C ARG A 261 -43.21 30.58 -69.84
N GLU A 262 -44.11 30.86 -70.77
CA GLU A 262 -45.49 30.35 -70.78
C GLU A 262 -45.55 28.82 -70.92
N ARG A 263 -44.50 28.19 -71.45
CA ARG A 263 -44.32 26.73 -71.51
C ARG A 263 -43.53 26.14 -70.32
N GLY A 264 -43.18 26.96 -69.31
CA GLY A 264 -42.36 26.54 -68.17
C GLY A 264 -40.86 26.40 -68.46
N ALA A 265 -40.39 27.02 -69.54
CA ALA A 265 -39.01 27.00 -70.03
C ALA A 265 -38.39 28.42 -70.02
N ASP A 266 -37.15 28.55 -70.48
CA ASP A 266 -36.61 29.85 -70.94
C ASP A 266 -35.86 29.61 -72.27
N LEU A 267 -35.25 30.63 -72.87
CA LEU A 267 -34.47 30.46 -74.11
C LEU A 267 -33.20 29.62 -73.89
N VAL A 268 -32.74 28.92 -74.93
CA VAL A 268 -31.64 27.94 -74.80
C VAL A 268 -30.30 28.55 -74.39
N ILE A 269 -29.63 27.92 -73.42
CA ILE A 269 -28.30 28.29 -72.91
C ILE A 269 -27.23 27.36 -73.51
N ILE A 270 -26.55 27.81 -74.57
CA ILE A 270 -25.60 26.97 -75.32
C ILE A 270 -24.19 27.08 -74.73
N ASN A 271 -23.89 26.18 -73.80
CA ASN A 271 -22.67 26.18 -72.99
C ASN A 271 -21.75 24.94 -73.20
N SER A 272 -21.94 24.17 -74.27
CA SER A 272 -21.06 23.03 -74.61
C SER A 272 -21.18 22.58 -76.07
N ASN A 273 -20.08 22.06 -76.64
CA ASN A 273 -20.01 21.62 -78.06
C ASN A 273 -21.09 20.59 -78.40
N LYS A 274 -21.27 19.57 -77.55
CA LYS A 274 -22.31 18.54 -77.74
C LYS A 274 -23.72 19.13 -77.84
N LYS A 275 -24.00 20.21 -77.10
CA LYS A 275 -25.28 20.92 -77.13
C LYS A 275 -25.41 21.80 -78.38
N TRP A 276 -24.33 22.49 -78.78
CA TRP A 276 -24.26 23.21 -80.05
C TRP A 276 -24.55 22.29 -81.25
N GLU A 277 -23.85 21.16 -81.34
CA GLU A 277 -24.04 20.11 -82.35
C GLU A 277 -25.50 19.60 -82.39
N PHE A 278 -26.07 19.32 -81.21
CA PHE A 278 -27.47 18.90 -81.10
C PHE A 278 -28.45 19.97 -81.59
N ILE A 279 -28.24 21.25 -81.23
CA ILE A 279 -29.12 22.35 -81.62
C ILE A 279 -29.08 22.58 -83.13
N ILE A 280 -27.89 22.74 -83.72
CA ILE A 280 -27.72 22.95 -85.17
C ILE A 280 -28.37 21.82 -85.97
N LYS A 281 -28.18 20.56 -85.55
CA LYS A 281 -28.82 19.40 -86.19
C LYS A 281 -30.35 19.44 -86.19
N HIS A 282 -31.00 20.09 -85.21
CA HIS A 282 -32.45 20.10 -85.07
C HIS A 282 -33.15 21.38 -85.55
N LEU A 283 -32.39 22.43 -85.87
CA LEU A 283 -32.93 23.60 -86.57
C LEU A 283 -33.36 23.25 -88.00
N GLY A 284 -32.60 22.40 -88.68
CA GLY A 284 -32.87 22.02 -90.08
C GLY A 284 -32.74 23.22 -91.01
N ASP A 285 -33.73 23.44 -91.87
CA ASP A 285 -33.74 24.54 -92.84
C ASP A 285 -33.97 25.94 -92.21
N LYS A 286 -34.10 26.03 -90.87
CA LYS A 286 -34.22 27.30 -90.13
C LYS A 286 -32.86 28.00 -90.08
N ASN A 287 -32.63 28.85 -91.07
CA ASN A 287 -31.35 29.55 -91.24
C ASN A 287 -30.98 30.52 -90.11
N ARG A 288 -31.92 30.87 -89.23
CA ARG A 288 -31.73 31.76 -88.07
C ARG A 288 -32.52 31.29 -86.84
N ALA A 289 -32.03 31.53 -85.62
CA ALA A 289 -32.82 31.31 -84.41
C ALA A 289 -32.28 32.05 -83.16
N TRP A 290 -33.16 32.71 -82.39
CA TRP A 290 -32.82 33.31 -81.10
C TRP A 290 -32.34 32.28 -80.07
N ILE A 291 -31.26 32.63 -79.37
CA ILE A 291 -30.78 31.90 -78.19
C ILE A 291 -30.91 32.77 -76.93
N GLY A 292 -30.75 32.15 -75.76
CA GLY A 292 -30.97 32.82 -74.48
C GLY A 292 -29.82 33.72 -74.03
N LEU A 293 -29.20 34.46 -74.94
CA LEU A 293 -28.05 35.33 -74.67
C LEU A 293 -28.31 36.76 -75.19
N SER A 294 -28.02 37.76 -74.37
CA SER A 294 -28.21 39.19 -74.68
C SER A 294 -27.30 40.07 -73.82
N ASP A 295 -26.82 41.19 -74.32
CA ASP A 295 -26.05 42.20 -73.56
C ASP A 295 -26.83 43.51 -73.32
N ARG A 296 -28.11 43.58 -73.72
CA ARG A 296 -29.18 44.60 -73.43
C ARG A 296 -29.16 45.43 -72.12
N VAL A 297 -28.38 45.02 -71.12
CA VAL A 297 -28.22 45.70 -69.82
C VAL A 297 -26.95 46.54 -69.78
N THR A 298 -25.87 46.05 -70.37
CA THR A 298 -24.57 46.72 -70.50
C THR A 298 -23.90 46.24 -71.80
N GLU A 299 -23.70 47.15 -72.74
CA GLU A 299 -22.97 46.93 -74.01
C GLU A 299 -21.72 46.04 -73.82
N GLY A 300 -21.65 44.91 -74.52
CA GLY A 300 -20.56 43.94 -74.46
C GLY A 300 -20.60 42.94 -73.29
N GLU A 301 -21.43 43.14 -72.25
CA GLU A 301 -21.58 42.20 -71.12
C GLU A 301 -22.65 41.13 -71.41
N TRP A 302 -22.38 40.26 -72.39
CA TRP A 302 -23.28 39.18 -72.81
C TRP A 302 -23.67 38.25 -71.66
N LYS A 303 -24.95 38.26 -71.30
CA LYS A 303 -25.54 37.49 -70.20
C LYS A 303 -26.61 36.52 -70.70
N TRP A 304 -26.61 35.32 -70.12
CA TRP A 304 -27.60 34.29 -70.37
C TRP A 304 -28.92 34.60 -69.65
N VAL A 305 -30.00 33.99 -70.11
CA VAL A 305 -31.34 34.14 -69.52
C VAL A 305 -31.45 33.69 -68.06
N ASP A 306 -30.56 32.83 -67.57
CA ASP A 306 -30.45 32.45 -66.15
C ASP A 306 -29.67 33.47 -65.29
N GLY A 307 -29.14 34.53 -65.90
CA GLY A 307 -28.32 35.56 -65.25
C GLY A 307 -26.82 35.27 -65.24
N THR A 308 -26.36 34.13 -65.78
CA THR A 308 -24.91 33.83 -65.86
C THR A 308 -24.24 34.57 -67.02
N GLU A 309 -22.99 35.00 -66.85
CA GLU A 309 -22.22 35.69 -67.89
C GLU A 309 -21.60 34.73 -68.91
N LEU A 310 -21.49 35.17 -70.17
CA LEU A 310 -20.74 34.45 -71.20
C LEU A 310 -19.25 34.45 -70.84
N LYS A 311 -18.69 33.26 -70.57
CA LYS A 311 -17.26 33.12 -70.30
C LYS A 311 -16.45 33.53 -71.53
N SER A 312 -15.47 34.41 -71.33
CA SER A 312 -14.61 34.89 -72.41
C SER A 312 -13.97 33.73 -73.18
N GLY A 313 -13.96 33.83 -74.51
CA GLY A 313 -13.48 32.79 -75.42
C GLY A 313 -14.42 31.60 -75.67
N THR A 314 -15.53 31.43 -74.92
CA THR A 314 -16.43 30.27 -75.10
C THR A 314 -17.58 30.51 -76.09
N GLY A 315 -17.75 31.73 -76.61
CA GLY A 315 -18.80 32.06 -77.57
C GLY A 315 -18.57 31.46 -78.96
N TYR A 316 -19.65 31.00 -79.60
CA TYR A 316 -19.64 30.44 -80.96
C TYR A 316 -19.88 31.52 -82.04
N TRP A 317 -19.47 32.77 -81.74
CA TRP A 317 -19.55 33.94 -82.61
C TRP A 317 -18.92 33.72 -83.99
N TYR A 318 -19.63 34.10 -85.04
CA TYR A 318 -19.16 34.08 -86.42
C TYR A 318 -17.96 35.04 -86.63
N GLY A 319 -17.27 34.93 -87.75
CA GLY A 319 -16.02 35.65 -88.04
C GLY A 319 -16.22 37.14 -88.28
N GLY A 320 -16.33 37.91 -87.20
CA GLY A 320 -16.63 39.35 -87.20
C GLY A 320 -17.46 39.77 -85.98
N GLU A 321 -18.18 38.82 -85.39
CA GLU A 321 -19.23 39.08 -84.39
C GLU A 321 -18.72 38.95 -82.94
N PRO A 322 -19.35 39.61 -81.95
CA PRO A 322 -20.41 40.59 -82.13
C PRO A 322 -19.90 41.91 -82.74
N ASN A 323 -20.62 42.48 -83.71
CA ASN A 323 -20.20 43.69 -84.45
C ASN A 323 -20.94 44.97 -84.03
N ASN A 324 -22.07 44.82 -83.35
CA ASN A 324 -23.07 45.81 -82.99
C ASN A 324 -23.50 46.74 -84.14
N GLN A 325 -24.10 46.19 -85.19
CA GLN A 325 -24.46 46.94 -86.39
C GLN A 325 -25.43 48.09 -86.06
N HIS A 326 -24.97 49.32 -86.33
CA HIS A 326 -25.68 50.57 -86.03
C HIS A 326 -25.91 50.87 -84.53
N ASN A 327 -25.18 50.21 -83.61
CA ASN A 327 -25.30 50.35 -82.15
C ASN A 327 -26.71 49.96 -81.62
N ASN A 328 -27.23 48.81 -82.05
CA ASN A 328 -28.61 48.35 -81.79
C ASN A 328 -28.79 46.82 -81.95
N GLU A 329 -27.76 45.99 -81.74
CA GLU A 329 -27.80 44.52 -81.97
C GLU A 329 -27.77 43.63 -80.71
N ASP A 330 -28.36 44.09 -79.61
CA ASP A 330 -28.19 43.57 -78.24
C ASP A 330 -28.60 42.08 -77.96
N CYS A 331 -29.01 41.31 -78.96
CA CYS A 331 -29.54 39.95 -78.82
C CYS A 331 -28.83 38.94 -79.72
N ALA A 332 -28.48 37.77 -79.19
CA ALA A 332 -27.78 36.74 -79.98
C ALA A 332 -28.75 35.81 -80.70
N GLU A 333 -28.57 35.68 -82.01
CA GLU A 333 -29.15 34.63 -82.85
C GLU A 333 -28.08 33.61 -83.25
N ILE A 334 -28.52 32.41 -83.64
CA ILE A 334 -27.80 31.51 -84.52
C ILE A 334 -28.07 31.96 -85.96
N TRP A 335 -27.08 31.89 -86.84
CA TRP A 335 -27.17 32.17 -88.28
C TRP A 335 -26.42 31.07 -89.05
N THR A 336 -27.13 30.03 -89.52
CA THR A 336 -26.57 28.70 -89.83
C THR A 336 -25.84 28.58 -91.18
N PHE A 337 -25.34 29.67 -91.76
CA PHE A 337 -24.57 29.64 -93.02
C PHE A 337 -23.08 29.25 -92.83
N SER A 338 -22.72 28.70 -91.66
CA SER A 338 -21.34 28.39 -91.25
C SER A 338 -21.29 27.17 -90.31
N ASP A 339 -20.43 26.19 -90.65
CA ASP A 339 -20.45 24.84 -90.06
C ASP A 339 -19.92 24.71 -88.62
N LYS A 340 -19.34 25.77 -88.03
CA LYS A 340 -18.58 25.66 -86.76
C LYS A 340 -18.82 26.78 -85.76
N LYS A 341 -18.91 28.02 -86.25
CA LYS A 341 -19.24 29.21 -85.45
C LYS A 341 -20.24 30.04 -86.23
N ALA A 342 -21.37 30.33 -85.60
CA ALA A 342 -22.56 30.83 -86.26
C ALA A 342 -23.46 31.62 -85.28
N TRP A 343 -22.95 32.14 -84.16
CA TRP A 343 -23.69 33.17 -83.42
C TRP A 343 -23.46 34.53 -84.07
N ASN A 344 -24.53 35.30 -84.18
CA ASN A 344 -24.57 36.66 -84.69
C ASN A 344 -25.32 37.51 -83.68
N ASP A 345 -24.91 38.76 -83.47
CA ASP A 345 -25.67 39.74 -82.72
C ASP A 345 -26.69 40.42 -83.66
N ARG A 346 -27.89 40.73 -83.16
CA ARG A 346 -29.01 41.16 -84.00
C ARG A 346 -30.03 41.99 -83.22
N PRO A 347 -30.74 42.97 -83.83
CA PRO A 347 -31.68 43.80 -83.10
C PRO A 347 -32.79 42.96 -82.48
N CYS A 348 -32.98 43.09 -81.17
CA CYS A 348 -33.92 42.26 -80.39
C CYS A 348 -35.39 42.30 -80.87
N SER A 349 -35.74 43.27 -81.72
CA SER A 349 -37.04 43.45 -82.37
C SER A 349 -37.22 42.65 -83.66
N GLU A 350 -36.15 42.13 -84.27
CA GLU A 350 -36.21 41.30 -85.47
C GLU A 350 -36.99 40.01 -85.22
N LYS A 351 -37.69 39.51 -86.24
CA LYS A 351 -38.41 38.24 -86.13
C LYS A 351 -37.51 37.11 -86.61
N GLN A 352 -37.32 36.13 -85.74
CA GLN A 352 -36.61 34.88 -86.01
C GLN A 352 -37.39 33.73 -85.37
N TRP A 353 -37.08 32.48 -85.76
CA TRP A 353 -37.39 31.33 -84.93
C TRP A 353 -36.64 31.42 -83.59
N TRP A 354 -36.97 30.57 -82.63
CA TRP A 354 -36.25 30.50 -81.35
C TRP A 354 -36.23 29.08 -80.81
N ILE A 355 -35.48 28.88 -79.72
CA ILE A 355 -35.32 27.59 -79.09
C ILE A 355 -35.56 27.73 -77.58
N CYS A 356 -36.56 27.03 -77.07
CA CYS A 356 -36.80 26.92 -75.63
C CYS A 356 -36.06 25.73 -75.02
N GLU A 357 -35.71 25.84 -73.75
CA GLU A 357 -35.04 24.82 -72.92
C GLU A 357 -35.74 24.68 -71.56
N ILE A 358 -36.09 23.45 -71.18
CA ILE A 358 -36.59 23.11 -69.85
C ILE A 358 -35.73 22.03 -69.21
N ASN A 359 -35.44 22.19 -67.91
CA ASN A 359 -34.87 21.13 -67.08
C ASN A 359 -35.96 20.42 -66.28
N ILE A 360 -35.95 19.09 -66.29
CA ILE A 360 -36.94 18.26 -65.59
C ILE A 360 -36.26 17.27 -64.62
N PHE A 361 -34.97 17.01 -64.80
CA PHE A 361 -34.20 15.99 -64.09
C PHE A 361 -33.20 16.60 -63.09
#